data_AF-A0A379LLV5-F1
#
_entry.id   AF-A0A379LLV5-F1
#
_cell.length_a   1.000
_cell.length_b   1.000
_cell.length_c   1.000
_cell.angle_alpha   90.00
_cell.angle_beta   90.00
_cell.angle_gamma   90.00
#
_symmetry.space_group_name_H-M   'P 1'
#
loop_
_entity.id
_entity.type
_entity.pdbx_description
1 polymer ?
#
loop_
_entity_poly.entity_id
_entity_poly.type
_entity_poly.pdbx_seq_one_letter_code
_entity_poly.pdbx_strand_id
1 'polypeptide(L)' 'MQDDSTMGCLAVVMNIILFFITGTISYNLVEPHSFFGVLFFLIVWSIVHFIGQYVMAFLLAGLLVVLGRS' A
#
# COMPACT_ATOMS: atom_id res chain seq x y z
N MET A 1 0.59 -6.51 27.62
CA MET A 1 0.15 -7.23 26.41
C MET A 1 -0.30 -6.16 25.44
N GLN A 2 0.57 -5.73 24.55
CA GLN A 2 0.16 -4.88 23.44
C GLN A 2 -0.60 -5.81 22.50
N ASP A 3 -1.92 -5.68 22.45
CA ASP A 3 -2.78 -6.65 21.76
C ASP A 3 -2.32 -6.80 20.32
N ASP A 4 -1.82 -7.99 19.95
CA ASP A 4 -1.43 -8.35 18.58
C ASP A 4 -2.54 -8.03 17.57
N SER A 5 -3.80 -8.05 18.05
CA SER A 5 -5.00 -7.64 17.33
C SER A 5 -5.00 -6.17 16.90
N THR A 6 -4.45 -5.26 17.71
CA THR A 6 -4.40 -3.82 17.41
C THR A 6 -3.35 -3.52 16.33
N MET A 7 -2.18 -4.15 16.42
CA MET A 7 -1.15 -4.07 15.38
C MET A 7 -1.63 -4.66 14.05
N GLY A 8 -2.32 -5.80 14.08
CA GLY A 8 -2.93 -6.41 12.90
C GLY A 8 -4.00 -5.53 12.27
N CYS A 9 -4.88 -4.93 13.08
CA CYS A 9 -5.90 -3.99 12.61
C CYS A 9 -5.29 -2.75 11.96
N LEU A 10 -4.25 -2.17 12.57
CA LEU A 10 -3.51 -1.03 12.02
C LEU A 10 -2.92 -1.37 10.64
N ALA A 11 -2.27 -2.53 10.50
CA ALA A 11 -1.69 -2.97 9.24
C ALA A 11 -2.74 -3.13 8.14
N VAL A 12 -3.94 -3.65 8.46
CA VAL A 12 -5.05 -3.76 7.50
C VAL A 12 -5.55 -2.39 7.06
N VAL A 13 -5.78 -1.47 8.00
CA VAL A 13 -6.23 -0.09 7.68
C VAL A 13 -5.21 0.62 6.79
N MET A 14 -3.93 0.50 7.14
CA MET A 14 -2.81 1.04 6.39
C MET A 14 -2.72 0.45 4.96
N ASN A 15 -3.02 -0.84 4.80
CA ASN A 15 -3.04 -1.50 3.50
C ASN A 15 -4.22 -0.99 2.62
N ILE A 16 -5.40 -0.83 3.21
CA ILE A 16 -6.57 -0.25 2.51
C ILE A 16 -6.26 1.18 2.04
N ILE A 17 -5.65 2.00 2.89
CA ILE A 17 -5.24 3.36 2.52
C ILE A 17 -4.23 3.32 1.37
N LEU A 18 -3.21 2.47 1.46
CA LEU A 18 -2.20 2.32 0.42
C LEU A 18 -2.83 1.93 -0.93
N PHE A 19 -3.81 1.02 -0.93
CA PHE A 19 -4.52 0.58 -2.12
C PHE A 19 -5.21 1.74 -2.86
N PHE A 20 -5.87 2.64 -2.13
CA PHE A 20 -6.52 3.82 -2.74
C PHE A 20 -5.50 4.86 -3.22
N ILE A 21 -4.41 5.07 -2.48
CA ILE A 21 -3.34 5.99 -2.88
C ILE A 21 -2.68 5.50 -4.18
N THR A 22 -2.27 4.22 -4.23
CA THR A 22 -1.64 3.65 -5.43
C THR A 22 -2.61 3.64 -6.60
N GLY A 23 -3.89 3.33 -6.36
CA GLY A 23 -4.95 3.42 -7.37
C GLY A 23 -5.07 4.82 -7.96
N THR A 24 -5.08 5.86 -7.11
CA THR A 24 -5.19 7.26 -7.55
C THR A 24 -3.96 7.71 -8.34
N ILE A 25 -2.76 7.36 -7.88
CA ILE A 25 -1.50 7.68 -8.57
C ILE A 25 -1.47 7.00 -9.95
N SER A 26 -1.76 5.71 -10.01
CA SER A 26 -1.76 4.96 -11.26
C SER A 26 -2.84 5.46 -12.22
N TYR A 27 -3.99 5.90 -11.70
CA TYR A 27 -5.06 6.48 -12.52
C TYR A 27 -4.62 7.82 -13.13
N ASN A 28 -3.95 8.67 -12.35
CA ASN A 28 -3.43 9.95 -12.82
C ASN A 28 -2.24 9.81 -13.79
N LEU A 29 -1.48 8.71 -13.70
CA LEU A 29 -0.36 8.44 -14.61
C LEU A 29 -0.80 7.92 -15.98
N VAL A 30 -1.89 7.15 -16.01
CA VAL A 30 -2.33 6.45 -17.22
C VAL A 30 -3.53 7.11 -17.88
N GLU A 31 -4.35 7.82 -17.12
CA GLU A 31 -5.61 8.44 -17.57
C GLU A 31 -6.41 7.50 -18.49
N PRO A 32 -6.92 6.36 -17.97
CA PRO A 32 -7.46 5.31 -18.80
C PRO A 32 -8.84 5.67 -19.39
N HIS A 33 -8.83 6.41 -20.51
CA HIS A 33 -10.04 6.79 -21.27
C HIS A 33 -10.46 5.76 -22.34
N SER A 34 -9.70 4.67 -22.48
CA SER A 34 -9.93 3.62 -23.48
C SER A 34 -9.75 2.23 -22.86
N PHE A 35 -10.29 1.19 -23.51
CA PHE A 35 -10.15 -0.20 -23.04
C PHE A 35 -8.68 -0.62 -22.86
N PHE A 36 -7.82 -0.26 -23.81
CA PHE A 36 -6.38 -0.51 -23.70
C PHE A 36 -5.71 0.35 -22.62
N GLY A 37 -6.20 1.57 -22.39
CA GLY A 37 -5.79 2.40 -21.26
C GLY A 37 -6.08 1.73 -19.92
N VAL A 38 -7.25 1.10 -19.75
CA VAL A 38 -7.60 0.35 -18.53
C VAL A 38 -6.67 -0.85 -18.32
N LEU A 39 -6.35 -1.59 -19.39
CA LEU A 39 -5.38 -2.69 -19.32
C LEU A 39 -4.00 -2.19 -18.88
N PHE A 40 -3.54 -1.06 -19.42
CA PHE A 40 -2.27 -0.45 -19.02
C PHE A 40 -2.32 0.05 -17.56
N PHE A 41 -3.45 0.63 -17.14
CA PHE A 41 -3.68 1.04 -15.75
C PHE A 41 -3.55 -0.14 -14.79
N LEU A 42 -4.15 -1.29 -15.11
CA LEU A 42 -4.05 -2.48 -14.24
C LEU A 42 -2.61 -2.98 -14.06
N ILE A 43 -1.79 -2.90 -15.12
CA ILE A 43 -0.37 -3.26 -15.06
C ILE A 43 0.40 -2.25 -14.21
N VAL A 44 0.26 -0.95 -14.50
CA VAL A 44 0.94 0.12 -13.77
C VAL A 44 0.54 0.12 -12.30
N TRP A 45 -0.75 -0.05 -12.01
CA TRP A 45 -1.27 -0.14 -10.66
C TRP A 45 -0.73 -1.34 -9.89
N SER A 46 -0.63 -2.51 -10.53
CA SER A 46 -0.02 -3.69 -9.91
C SER A 46 1.43 -3.44 -9.51
N ILE A 47 2.21 -2.77 -10.37
CA ILE A 47 3.62 -2.42 -10.10
C ILE A 47 3.72 -1.40 -8.96
N VAL A 48 2.97 -0.30 -9.03
CA VAL A 48 2.98 0.77 -8.03
C VAL A 48 2.52 0.24 -6.67
N HIS A 49 1.47 -0.58 -6.65
CA HIS A 49 0.98 -1.23 -5.43
C HIS A 49 2.00 -2.20 -4.84
N PHE A 50 2.66 -3.02 -5.67
CA PHE A 50 3.72 -3.92 -5.21
C PHE A 50 4.86 -3.15 -4.52
N ILE A 51 5.35 -2.07 -5.14
CA ILE A 51 6.36 -1.20 -4.53
C ILE A 51 5.86 -0.60 -3.21
N GLY A 52 4.62 -0.10 -3.18
CA GLY A 52 4.01 0.45 -1.98
C GLY A 52 3.96 -0.54 -0.81
N GLN A 53 3.68 -1.83 -1.09
CA GLN A 53 3.65 -2.87 -0.07
C GLN A 53 5.03 -3.10 0.57
N TYR A 54 6.11 -3.07 -0.23
CA TYR A 54 7.47 -3.17 0.34
C TYR A 54 7.83 -1.98 1.22
N VAL A 55 7.44 -0.77 0.81
CA VAL A 55 7.67 0.43 1.63
C VAL A 55 6.92 0.32 2.95
N MET A 56 5.67 -0.13 2.93
CA MET A 56 4.88 -0.31 4.14
C MET A 56 5.41 -1.41 5.05
N ALA A 57 5.85 -2.54 4.48
CA ALA A 57 6.50 -3.60 5.26
C ALA A 57 7.77 -3.08 5.94
N PHE A 58 8.56 -2.26 5.25
CA PHE A 58 9.75 -1.63 5.82
C PHE A 58 9.41 -0.63 6.94
N LEU A 59 8.38 0.19 6.75
CA LEU A 59 7.92 1.15 7.77
C LEU A 59 7.37 0.46 9.02
N LEU A 60 6.56 -0.60 8.85
CA LEU A 60 6.04 -1.41 9.96
C LEU A 60 7.16 -2.14 10.70
N ALA A 61 8.13 -2.72 9.97
CA ALA A 61 9.29 -3.34 10.58
C ALA A 61 10.14 -2.33 11.38
N GLY A 62 10.36 -1.13 10.82
CA GLY A 62 11.06 -0.04 11.52
C GLY A 62 10.31 0.41 12.78
N LEU A 63 8.99 0.57 12.69
CA LEU A 63 8.15 0.94 13.83
C LEU A 63 8.20 -0.12 14.95
N LEU A 64 8.15 -1.41 14.60
CA LEU A 64 8.28 -2.51 15.56
C LEU A 64 9.65 -2.52 16.24
N VAL A 65 10.73 -2.22 15.52
CA VAL A 65 12.08 -2.10 16.10
C VAL A 65 12.15 -0.92 17.09
N VAL A 66 11.50 0.20 16.79
CA VAL A 66 11.46 1.37 17.68
C VAL A 66 10.63 1.08 18.94
N LEU A 67 9.45 0.48 18.78
CA LEU A 67 8.57 0.14 19.91
C LEU A 67 9.10 -1.02 20.76
N GLY A 68 9.84 -1.97 20.18
CA GLY A 68 10.48 -3.07 20.91
C GLY A 68 11.73 -2.65 21.71
N ARG A 69 12.20 -1.40 21.55
CA ARG A 69 13.32 -0.82 22.32
C ARG A 69 12.88 0.08 23.48
N SER A 70 11.57 0.28 23.69
CA SER A 70 11.02 0.97 24.87
C SER A 70 10.47 -0.01 25.89
#